data_AF-A0A0S4JN70-F1
#
_entry.id   AF-A0A0S4JN70-F1
#
_cell.length_a   1.000
_cell.length_b   1.000
_cell.length_c   1.000
_cell.angle_alpha   90.00
_cell.angle_beta   90.00
_cell.angle_gamma   90.00
#
_symmetry.space_group_name_H-M   'P 1'
#
loop_
_entity.id
_entity.type
_entity.pdbx_description
1 polymer ?
#
loop_
_entity_poly.entity_id
_entity_poly.type
_entity_poly.pdbx_seq_one_letter_code
_entity_poly.pdbx_strand_id
1 'polypeptide(L)'
;MNCVLRLISIAADVALITCTMNCCAAAISVVVPCGVQTDYDIDTIANGTTYLLQNCTSDVGTALALWPSVTSISDIAVVVEHSRRVAVRIKGNAHVDLIGLHVSINNVTNDLDESKVPGSVVCPVSTGCIPLVSLVLVRNVVNSTVAVTNVLHQRNQSIIEVGNLSALQNMTLLTARITASGYGVALLESLNATLLRLTMSSTTASGYEGQLVFLFQVSMRQSTIMIYDTTCAAPQSALALEDSTAENSSIVVGQYVIPAVNAVSKIVWGVLILKNSTLDRSLIAIDHAVIVAGDNQAILVTAEAQSSLSGTKIVVNNCSVTGTLSRLTYFFEMLLSEVSITIHNATCTTQLSALPVVALLAPANAITIIITHSYIVAPYAVYLDSFNATTFTLVVDSSTLGIAKSSILTPPPYLAVFHCFNGSFADSNITMTSVRTTSDTPGFETGQMVQFQDFVLTNTTVSFFLTTLEGSGGIISVWRTIVDQSSTIRVEVAANITVASSFQSDIVDMYLVIISGRSSVEIILPKAIQRATGSAQYAALSIDTVSVIGSSALRIGSNFSVACKWPNNIMW
;
A
#
# COMPACT_ATOMS: atom_id res chain seq x y z
N MET A 1 13.57 5.50 14.43
CA MET A 1 14.10 4.72 15.57
C MET A 1 13.02 4.14 16.50
N ASN A 2 12.01 4.90 16.95
CA ASN A 2 10.91 4.36 17.79
C ASN A 2 9.99 3.34 17.09
N CYS A 3 9.96 3.29 15.75
CA CYS A 3 9.20 2.29 14.98
C CYS A 3 9.84 0.89 15.02
N VAL A 4 11.18 0.82 15.01
CA VAL A 4 11.95 -0.43 15.08
C VAL A 4 11.93 -1.02 16.50
N LEU A 5 11.94 -0.17 17.52
CA LEU A 5 11.81 -0.60 18.92
C LEU A 5 10.43 -1.23 19.25
N ARG A 6 9.35 -0.82 18.58
CA ARG A 6 8.04 -1.50 18.68
C ARG A 6 8.01 -2.83 17.95
N LEU A 7 8.63 -2.95 16.77
CA LEU A 7 8.73 -4.21 16.03
C LEU A 7 9.53 -5.28 16.79
N ILE A 8 10.61 -4.90 17.46
CA ILE A 8 11.43 -5.83 18.28
C ILE A 8 10.70 -6.24 19.57
N SER A 9 9.93 -5.33 20.19
CA SER A 9 9.11 -5.63 21.37
C SER A 9 7.99 -6.65 21.06
N ILE A 10 7.37 -6.56 19.87
CA ILE A 10 6.22 -7.41 19.51
C ILE A 10 6.65 -8.80 19.04
N ALA A 11 7.82 -8.93 18.40
CA ALA A 11 8.40 -10.25 18.10
C ALA A 11 8.76 -11.02 19.39
N ALA A 12 9.12 -10.32 20.47
CA ALA A 12 9.31 -10.93 21.79
C ALA A 12 7.98 -11.36 22.44
N ASP A 13 6.88 -10.64 22.20
CA ASP A 13 5.54 -11.03 22.68
C ASP A 13 5.01 -12.28 21.95
N VAL A 14 5.32 -12.46 20.66
CA VAL A 14 4.99 -13.69 19.90
C VAL A 14 5.73 -14.92 20.44
N ALA A 15 6.94 -14.74 20.99
CA ALA A 15 7.70 -15.81 21.64
C ALA A 15 7.27 -16.09 23.08
N LEU A 16 6.52 -15.19 23.73
CA LEU A 16 6.11 -15.35 25.14
C LEU A 16 4.71 -15.98 25.33
N ILE A 17 3.87 -16.01 24.28
CA ILE A 17 2.51 -16.60 24.36
C ILE A 17 2.55 -18.15 24.40
N THR A 18 3.67 -18.79 24.09
CA THR A 18 3.82 -20.26 24.19
C THR A 18 3.95 -20.79 25.63
N CYS A 19 3.86 -19.96 26.68
CA CYS A 19 4.12 -20.45 28.05
C CYS A 19 3.20 -19.92 29.16
N THR A 20 1.91 -19.66 28.88
CA THR A 20 0.92 -19.51 29.95
C THR A 20 -0.39 -20.23 29.63
N MET A 21 -0.33 -21.56 29.47
CA MET A 21 -1.49 -22.39 29.82
C MET A 21 -1.53 -22.48 31.34
N ASN A 22 -2.25 -21.55 31.97
CA ASN A 22 -2.47 -21.58 33.42
C ASN A 22 -3.20 -22.88 33.78
N CYS A 23 -2.47 -23.73 34.50
CA CYS A 23 -2.95 -24.97 35.05
C CYS A 23 -3.86 -24.66 36.25
N CYS A 24 -5.16 -24.45 36.04
CA CYS A 24 -6.16 -24.47 37.12
C CYS A 24 -7.58 -24.79 36.61
N ALA A 25 -8.26 -25.64 37.38
CA ALA A 25 -9.56 -26.29 37.15
C ALA A 25 -9.54 -27.48 36.17
N ALA A 26 -10.16 -28.59 36.57
CA ALA A 26 -10.33 -29.79 35.76
C ALA A 26 -11.25 -29.47 34.58
N ALA A 27 -10.67 -28.95 33.48
CA ALA A 27 -11.36 -28.76 32.23
C ALA A 27 -11.86 -30.13 31.72
N ILE A 28 -13.15 -30.22 31.41
CA ILE A 28 -13.72 -31.41 30.79
C ILE A 28 -13.07 -31.52 29.41
N SER A 29 -12.30 -32.58 29.17
CA SER A 29 -11.67 -32.83 27.88
C SER A 29 -12.51 -33.81 27.07
N VAL A 30 -12.93 -33.39 25.87
CA VAL A 30 -13.71 -34.22 24.93
C VAL A 30 -12.82 -34.53 23.73
N VAL A 31 -12.52 -35.81 23.53
CA VAL A 31 -11.78 -36.27 22.33
C VAL A 31 -12.77 -36.43 21.18
N VAL A 32 -12.52 -35.71 20.09
CA VAL A 32 -13.37 -35.75 18.89
C VAL A 32 -12.96 -36.95 18.03
N PRO A 33 -13.89 -37.84 17.65
CA PRO A 33 -13.57 -39.00 16.83
C PRO A 33 -13.09 -38.59 15.43
N CYS A 34 -11.96 -39.14 15.00
CA CYS A 34 -11.42 -38.87 13.67
C CYS A 34 -12.24 -39.57 12.57
N GLY A 35 -12.28 -38.98 11.38
CA GLY A 35 -12.91 -39.57 10.19
C GLY A 35 -14.41 -39.31 10.04
N VAL A 36 -14.99 -38.51 10.93
CA VAL A 36 -16.41 -38.16 10.91
C VAL A 36 -16.61 -36.66 11.16
N GLN A 37 -17.79 -36.16 10.83
CA GLN A 37 -18.28 -34.88 11.36
C GLN A 37 -18.92 -35.14 12.72
N THR A 38 -18.47 -34.41 13.73
CA THR A 38 -19.06 -34.44 15.08
C THR A 38 -19.69 -33.09 15.37
N ASP A 39 -21.01 -33.10 15.51
CA ASP A 39 -21.81 -31.93 15.88
C ASP A 39 -22.09 -31.96 17.39
N TYR A 40 -21.69 -30.90 18.10
CA TYR A 40 -22.05 -30.70 19.50
C TYR A 40 -23.12 -29.61 19.61
N ASP A 41 -24.28 -30.01 20.13
CA ASP A 41 -25.43 -29.14 20.36
C ASP A 41 -25.43 -28.60 21.80
N ILE A 42 -25.60 -27.28 21.89
CA ILE A 42 -26.01 -26.42 23.01
C ILE A 42 -26.14 -26.93 24.43
N ASP A 43 -26.98 -27.93 24.68
CA ASP A 43 -27.30 -28.32 26.05
C ASP A 43 -26.14 -29.10 26.68
N THR A 44 -25.13 -29.44 25.87
CA THR A 44 -24.03 -30.33 26.24
C THR A 44 -22.67 -29.63 26.33
N ILE A 45 -22.54 -28.39 25.84
CA ILE A 45 -21.26 -27.67 25.92
C ILE A 45 -21.13 -27.02 27.30
N ALA A 46 -20.48 -27.71 28.23
CA ALA A 46 -20.16 -27.14 29.53
C ALA A 46 -19.10 -26.04 29.37
N ASN A 47 -19.22 -24.95 30.14
CA ASN A 47 -18.16 -23.94 30.22
C ASN A 47 -16.84 -24.59 30.65
N GLY A 48 -15.71 -24.11 30.11
CA GLY A 48 -14.41 -24.71 30.41
C GLY A 48 -14.13 -26.04 29.70
N THR A 49 -14.95 -26.45 28.72
CA THR A 49 -14.71 -27.67 27.95
C THR A 49 -13.59 -27.48 26.93
N THR A 50 -12.69 -28.47 26.86
CA THR A 50 -11.62 -28.55 25.86
C THR A 50 -11.93 -29.66 24.86
N TYR A 51 -12.07 -29.32 23.58
CA TYR A 51 -12.22 -30.29 22.49
C TYR A 51 -10.87 -30.60 21.87
N LEU A 52 -10.50 -31.87 21.80
CA LEU A 52 -9.20 -32.34 21.31
C LEU A 52 -9.36 -33.14 20.01
N LEU A 53 -8.75 -32.65 18.93
CA LEU A 53 -8.54 -33.37 17.67
C LEU A 53 -7.05 -33.65 17.54
N GLN A 54 -6.61 -34.88 17.82
CA GLN A 54 -5.19 -35.22 17.81
C GLN A 54 -4.93 -36.48 17.00
N ASN A 55 -3.85 -36.46 16.20
CA ASN A 55 -3.42 -37.60 15.38
C ASN A 55 -4.50 -38.10 14.41
N CYS A 56 -5.36 -37.22 13.90
CA CYS A 56 -6.36 -37.59 12.92
C CYS A 56 -5.73 -37.74 11.53
N THR A 57 -5.70 -38.95 10.99
CA THR A 57 -5.11 -39.25 9.66
C THR A 57 -6.12 -39.84 8.68
N SER A 58 -7.42 -39.63 8.89
CA SER A 58 -8.48 -40.19 8.05
C SER A 58 -8.47 -39.61 6.63
N ASP A 59 -8.73 -40.46 5.64
CA ASP A 59 -8.81 -40.02 4.24
C ASP A 59 -10.04 -39.15 3.97
N VAL A 60 -11.18 -39.39 4.63
CA VAL A 60 -12.42 -38.61 4.48
C VAL A 60 -12.42 -37.30 5.30
N GLY A 61 -11.38 -37.06 6.09
CA GLY A 61 -11.24 -35.89 6.94
C GLY A 61 -12.01 -35.97 8.27
N THR A 62 -11.84 -34.96 9.12
CA THR A 62 -12.51 -34.84 10.43
C THR A 62 -13.03 -33.42 10.59
N ALA A 63 -14.31 -33.26 10.94
CA ALA A 63 -14.91 -31.96 11.17
C ALA A 63 -15.49 -31.87 12.59
N LEU A 64 -15.11 -30.84 13.34
CA LEU A 64 -15.77 -30.47 14.59
C LEU A 64 -16.70 -29.30 14.31
N ALA A 65 -17.97 -29.42 14.68
CA ALA A 65 -18.91 -28.32 14.63
C ALA A 65 -19.53 -28.09 16.01
N LEU A 66 -19.30 -26.88 16.54
CA LEU A 66 -19.89 -26.41 17.78
C LEU A 66 -21.05 -25.48 17.44
N TRP A 67 -22.24 -25.80 17.95
CA TRP A 67 -23.46 -25.04 17.70
C TRP A 67 -23.98 -24.46 19.03
N PRO A 68 -23.63 -23.21 19.40
CA PRO A 68 -24.23 -22.50 20.53
C PRO A 68 -25.62 -21.90 20.24
N SER A 69 -26.50 -21.91 21.24
CA SER A 69 -27.88 -21.34 21.28
C SER A 69 -28.28 -20.92 22.68
N VAL A 70 -27.50 -21.27 23.70
CA VAL A 70 -27.47 -20.48 24.94
C VAL A 70 -27.01 -19.07 24.62
N THR A 71 -27.41 -18.11 25.44
CA THR A 71 -27.06 -16.69 25.24
C THR A 71 -25.58 -16.41 25.42
N SER A 72 -24.85 -17.25 26.15
CA SER A 72 -23.42 -17.08 26.39
C SER A 72 -22.73 -18.40 26.70
N ILE A 73 -21.52 -18.61 26.17
CA ILE A 73 -20.63 -19.70 26.56
C ILE A 73 -19.26 -19.12 26.91
N SER A 74 -18.64 -19.61 27.98
CA SER A 74 -17.32 -19.15 28.43
C SER A 74 -16.26 -20.25 28.43
N ASP A 75 -15.03 -19.83 28.21
CA ASP A 75 -13.80 -20.60 28.43
C ASP A 75 -13.73 -21.92 27.64
N ILE A 76 -14.30 -21.94 26.43
CA ILE A 76 -14.17 -23.07 25.51
C ILE A 76 -12.76 -23.10 24.93
N ALA A 77 -12.14 -24.28 24.90
CA ALA A 77 -10.92 -24.52 24.16
C ALA A 77 -11.12 -25.53 23.03
N VAL A 78 -10.48 -25.30 21.88
CA VAL A 78 -10.35 -26.29 20.80
C VAL A 78 -8.86 -26.45 20.49
N VAL A 79 -8.36 -27.68 20.61
CA VAL A 79 -6.96 -28.02 20.35
C VAL A 79 -6.90 -29.02 19.21
N VAL A 80 -6.19 -28.66 18.14
CA VAL A 80 -5.97 -29.51 16.97
C VAL A 80 -4.49 -29.73 16.79
N GLU A 81 -4.04 -30.98 16.80
CA GLU A 81 -2.63 -31.32 16.76
C GLU A 81 -2.34 -32.52 15.85
N HIS A 82 -1.23 -32.45 15.10
CA HIS A 82 -0.67 -33.58 14.34
C HIS A 82 -1.71 -34.26 13.44
N SER A 83 -2.54 -33.47 12.77
CA SER A 83 -3.73 -33.97 12.08
C SER A 83 -3.72 -33.60 10.60
N ARG A 84 -4.46 -34.37 9.81
CA ARG A 84 -4.61 -34.20 8.37
C ARG A 84 -6.09 -34.09 8.03
N ARG A 85 -6.44 -33.19 7.10
CA ARG A 85 -7.81 -33.05 6.57
C ARG A 85 -8.81 -32.74 7.68
N VAL A 86 -8.60 -31.61 8.37
CA VAL A 86 -9.42 -31.20 9.52
C VAL A 86 -10.06 -29.84 9.30
N ALA A 87 -11.21 -29.64 9.95
CA ALA A 87 -11.89 -28.35 10.04
C ALA A 87 -12.58 -28.19 11.40
N VAL A 88 -12.58 -26.96 11.92
CA VAL A 88 -13.27 -26.55 13.13
C VAL A 88 -14.26 -25.45 12.77
N ARG A 89 -15.53 -25.67 13.06
CA ARG A 89 -16.59 -24.69 12.86
C ARG A 89 -17.24 -24.36 14.19
N ILE A 90 -17.27 -23.08 14.53
CA ILE A 90 -18.02 -22.56 15.67
C ILE A 90 -19.09 -21.65 15.08
N LYS A 91 -20.32 -22.12 15.08
CA LYS A 91 -21.44 -21.41 14.47
C LYS A 91 -22.62 -21.35 15.43
N GLY A 92 -22.90 -20.15 15.93
CA GLY A 92 -24.01 -19.94 16.84
C GLY A 92 -25.26 -19.41 16.15
N ASN A 93 -26.18 -18.93 16.98
CA ASN A 93 -27.18 -17.96 16.57
C ASN A 93 -26.67 -16.53 16.84
N ALA A 94 -27.29 -15.53 16.19
CA ALA A 94 -26.95 -14.11 16.35
C ALA A 94 -27.19 -13.53 17.76
N HIS A 95 -27.48 -14.37 18.76
CA HIS A 95 -27.72 -14.02 20.15
C HIS A 95 -26.71 -14.64 21.12
N VAL A 96 -25.74 -15.43 20.65
CA VAL A 96 -24.72 -16.05 21.49
C VAL A 96 -23.50 -15.16 21.68
N ASP A 97 -23.08 -14.98 22.93
CA ASP A 97 -21.79 -14.39 23.29
C ASP A 97 -20.75 -15.49 23.59
N LEU A 98 -19.60 -15.46 22.90
CA LEU A 98 -18.45 -16.32 23.18
C LEU A 98 -17.41 -15.54 23.98
N ILE A 99 -17.12 -15.98 25.19
CA ILE A 99 -16.20 -15.30 26.10
C ILE A 99 -15.02 -16.22 26.40
N GLY A 100 -13.78 -15.78 26.19
CA GLY A 100 -12.61 -16.60 26.53
C GLY A 100 -12.41 -17.81 25.61
N LEU A 101 -12.83 -17.73 24.34
CA LEU A 101 -12.59 -18.82 23.38
C LEU A 101 -11.09 -18.95 23.10
N HIS A 102 -10.55 -20.16 23.20
CA HIS A 102 -9.16 -20.48 22.87
C HIS A 102 -9.06 -21.57 21.81
N VAL A 103 -8.70 -21.22 20.58
CA VAL A 103 -8.44 -22.19 19.51
C VAL A 103 -6.93 -22.28 19.27
N SER A 104 -6.37 -23.47 19.35
CA SER A 104 -4.97 -23.75 19.06
C SER A 104 -4.86 -24.86 18.03
N ILE A 105 -4.27 -24.56 16.87
CA ILE A 105 -4.04 -25.51 15.80
C ILE A 105 -2.55 -25.56 15.50
N ASN A 106 -1.97 -26.76 15.57
CA ASN A 106 -0.55 -26.96 15.34
C ASN A 106 -0.30 -28.23 14.51
N ASN A 107 0.60 -28.14 13.53
CA ASN A 107 1.04 -29.27 12.72
C ASN A 107 -0.13 -29.94 12.00
N VAL A 108 -0.80 -29.17 11.13
CA VAL A 108 -1.96 -29.62 10.36
C VAL A 108 -1.67 -29.59 8.86
N THR A 109 -2.07 -30.64 8.15
CA THR A 109 -2.01 -30.70 6.68
C THR A 109 -3.40 -30.87 6.08
N ASN A 110 -3.87 -29.89 5.33
CA ASN A 110 -5.09 -29.95 4.54
C ASN A 110 -4.70 -29.89 3.06
N ASP A 111 -4.57 -31.06 2.43
CA ASP A 111 -4.11 -31.17 1.04
C ASP A 111 -5.21 -30.86 0.01
N LEU A 112 -4.78 -30.57 -1.22
CA LEU A 112 -5.67 -30.24 -2.35
C LEU A 112 -6.59 -31.41 -2.75
N ASP A 113 -6.12 -32.65 -2.56
CA ASP A 113 -6.83 -33.85 -3.00
C ASP A 113 -8.06 -34.17 -2.15
N GLU A 114 -8.22 -33.55 -0.98
CA GLU A 114 -9.40 -33.71 -0.12
C GLU A 114 -10.72 -33.45 -0.87
N SER A 115 -10.73 -32.45 -1.77
CA SER A 115 -11.88 -32.12 -2.63
C SER A 115 -12.29 -33.25 -3.60
N LYS A 116 -11.41 -34.21 -3.85
CA LYS A 116 -11.64 -35.36 -4.74
C LYS A 116 -12.00 -36.63 -3.98
N VAL A 117 -11.94 -36.63 -2.65
CA VAL A 117 -12.23 -37.81 -1.83
C VAL A 117 -13.75 -38.00 -1.73
N PRO A 118 -14.30 -39.13 -2.22
CA PRO A 118 -15.72 -39.41 -2.06
C PRO A 118 -16.10 -39.49 -0.57
N GLY A 119 -17.14 -38.76 -0.18
CA GLY A 119 -17.60 -38.72 1.21
C GLY A 119 -16.76 -37.87 2.15
N SER A 120 -15.91 -36.97 1.63
CA SER A 120 -15.21 -36.00 2.48
C SER A 120 -16.19 -35.19 3.34
N VAL A 121 -15.95 -35.19 4.65
CA VAL A 121 -16.79 -34.43 5.62
C VAL A 121 -16.36 -32.97 5.72
N VAL A 122 -15.19 -32.64 5.20
CA VAL A 122 -14.58 -31.32 5.26
C VAL A 122 -14.68 -30.60 3.91
N CYS A 123 -14.73 -31.36 2.81
CA CYS A 123 -15.04 -30.88 1.46
C CYS A 123 -16.25 -31.62 0.85
N PRO A 124 -17.47 -31.44 1.39
CA PRO A 124 -18.66 -32.01 0.79
C PRO A 124 -18.90 -31.47 -0.62
N VAL A 125 -19.27 -32.35 -1.55
CA VAL A 125 -19.56 -31.99 -2.96
C VAL A 125 -20.71 -30.97 -3.06
N SER A 126 -21.64 -30.98 -2.13
CA SER A 126 -22.83 -30.12 -2.13
C SER A 126 -22.58 -28.68 -1.68
N THR A 127 -21.59 -28.45 -0.81
CA THR A 127 -21.39 -27.15 -0.13
C THR A 127 -19.99 -26.57 -0.34
N GLY A 128 -19.07 -27.31 -0.94
CA GLY A 128 -17.67 -26.93 -1.04
C GLY A 128 -16.89 -27.18 0.25
N CYS A 129 -15.59 -26.89 0.21
CA CYS A 129 -14.69 -27.05 1.35
C CYS A 129 -14.99 -26.06 2.49
N ILE A 130 -14.73 -26.48 3.72
CA ILE A 130 -14.81 -25.64 4.91
C ILE A 130 -13.43 -25.03 5.21
N PRO A 131 -13.36 -23.77 5.68
CA PRO A 131 -12.13 -23.20 6.25
C PRO A 131 -11.54 -24.08 7.36
N LEU A 132 -10.26 -23.91 7.69
CA LEU A 132 -9.65 -24.68 8.78
C LEU A 132 -10.27 -24.31 10.14
N VAL A 133 -10.49 -23.01 10.36
CA VAL A 133 -11.27 -22.48 11.48
C VAL A 133 -12.28 -21.49 10.94
N SER A 134 -13.55 -21.70 11.26
CA SER A 134 -14.65 -20.78 10.92
C SER A 134 -15.39 -20.40 12.19
N LEU A 135 -15.47 -19.10 12.47
CA LEU A 135 -16.22 -18.50 13.58
C LEU A 135 -17.28 -17.56 13.00
N VAL A 136 -18.52 -18.04 12.93
CA VAL A 136 -19.58 -17.32 12.20
C VAL A 136 -20.91 -17.29 12.94
N LEU A 137 -21.72 -16.26 12.70
CA LEU A 137 -23.07 -16.12 13.24
C LEU A 137 -23.14 -16.18 14.78
N VAL A 138 -22.17 -15.59 15.48
CA VAL A 138 -22.31 -15.33 16.93
C VAL A 138 -22.53 -13.83 17.15
N ARG A 139 -23.14 -13.46 18.28
CA ARG A 139 -23.38 -12.05 18.59
C ARG A 139 -22.06 -11.36 18.90
N ASN A 140 -21.40 -11.78 19.97
CA ASN A 140 -20.14 -11.18 20.41
C ASN A 140 -19.06 -12.25 20.62
N VAL A 141 -17.81 -11.88 20.36
CA VAL A 141 -16.62 -12.66 20.72
C VAL A 141 -15.74 -11.77 21.58
N VAL A 142 -15.47 -12.18 22.82
CA VAL A 142 -14.82 -11.33 23.83
C VAL A 142 -13.64 -12.06 24.46
N ASN A 143 -12.48 -11.42 24.51
CA ASN A 143 -11.26 -11.95 25.15
C ASN A 143 -10.84 -13.32 24.61
N SER A 144 -10.83 -13.47 23.29
CA SER A 144 -10.63 -14.75 22.63
C SER A 144 -9.33 -14.79 21.83
N THR A 145 -8.79 -15.98 21.65
CA THR A 145 -7.54 -16.23 20.92
C THR A 145 -7.72 -17.36 19.92
N VAL A 146 -7.25 -17.17 18.70
CA VAL A 146 -7.08 -18.22 17.68
C VAL A 146 -5.63 -18.22 17.25
N ALA A 147 -4.93 -19.31 17.52
CA ALA A 147 -3.55 -19.53 17.14
C ALA A 147 -3.47 -20.70 16.13
N VAL A 148 -2.87 -20.46 14.97
CA VAL A 148 -2.68 -21.45 13.91
C VAL A 148 -1.21 -21.48 13.52
N THR A 149 -0.55 -22.62 13.71
CA THR A 149 0.89 -22.75 13.54
C THR A 149 1.28 -24.02 12.79
N ASN A 150 2.35 -23.96 12.00
CA ASN A 150 2.87 -25.11 11.24
C ASN A 150 1.78 -25.80 10.40
N VAL A 151 1.11 -25.03 9.52
CA VAL A 151 0.01 -25.55 8.71
C VAL A 151 0.35 -25.52 7.24
N LEU A 152 0.13 -26.65 6.57
CA LEU A 152 0.04 -26.72 5.11
C LEU A 152 -1.45 -26.76 4.73
N HIS A 153 -1.95 -25.71 4.09
CA HIS A 153 -3.34 -25.59 3.68
C HIS A 153 -3.44 -25.35 2.18
N GLN A 154 -3.93 -26.34 1.45
CA GLN A 154 -4.01 -26.30 -0.01
C GLN A 154 -5.43 -26.35 -0.55
N ARG A 155 -6.42 -26.18 0.34
CA ARG A 155 -7.83 -26.11 -0.06
C ARG A 155 -8.09 -24.75 -0.68
N ASN A 156 -9.02 -24.71 -1.62
CA ASN A 156 -9.52 -23.46 -2.16
C ASN A 156 -10.50 -22.80 -1.17
N GLN A 157 -10.02 -22.49 0.04
CA GLN A 157 -10.73 -21.83 1.15
C GLN A 157 -9.72 -21.08 2.02
N SER A 158 -10.22 -20.18 2.88
CA SER A 158 -9.37 -19.52 3.86
C SER A 158 -8.97 -20.45 5.01
N ILE A 159 -7.88 -20.12 5.69
CA ILE A 159 -7.47 -20.85 6.90
C ILE A 159 -8.33 -20.43 8.07
N ILE A 160 -8.48 -19.11 8.27
CA ILE A 160 -9.31 -18.51 9.30
C ILE A 160 -10.42 -17.71 8.63
N GLU A 161 -11.66 -17.98 9.03
CA GLU A 161 -12.83 -17.20 8.68
C GLU A 161 -13.49 -16.70 9.98
N VAL A 162 -13.71 -15.39 10.08
CA VAL A 162 -14.47 -14.79 11.18
C VAL A 162 -15.50 -13.86 10.57
N GLY A 163 -16.79 -14.18 10.70
CA GLY A 163 -17.81 -13.52 9.87
C GLY A 163 -19.17 -13.35 10.54
N ASN A 164 -19.89 -12.30 10.15
CA ASN A 164 -21.28 -12.07 10.54
C ASN A 164 -21.46 -11.99 12.06
N LEU A 165 -20.65 -11.13 12.69
CA LEU A 165 -20.64 -10.92 14.14
C LEU A 165 -21.10 -9.50 14.47
N SER A 166 -21.84 -9.31 15.57
CA SER A 166 -22.18 -7.95 16.01
C SER A 166 -20.95 -7.22 16.56
N ALA A 167 -20.13 -7.90 17.37
CA ALA A 167 -18.87 -7.34 17.85
C ALA A 167 -17.79 -8.40 18.14
N LEU A 168 -16.54 -7.98 17.97
CA LEU A 168 -15.33 -8.71 18.30
C LEU A 168 -14.47 -7.82 19.19
N GLN A 169 -14.29 -8.20 20.44
CA GLN A 169 -13.65 -7.36 21.47
C GLN A 169 -12.44 -8.08 22.05
N ASN A 170 -11.27 -7.44 21.95
CA ASN A 170 -10.02 -7.97 22.48
C ASN A 170 -9.72 -9.40 21.99
N MET A 171 -9.74 -9.56 20.66
CA MET A 171 -9.43 -10.82 19.98
C MET A 171 -7.97 -10.83 19.55
N THR A 172 -7.29 -11.97 19.74
CA THR A 172 -5.97 -12.22 19.15
C THR A 172 -6.07 -13.31 18.09
N LEU A 173 -5.64 -13.01 16.87
CA LEU A 173 -5.49 -13.94 15.76
C LEU A 173 -4.00 -14.07 15.45
N LEU A 174 -3.43 -15.25 15.66
CA LEU A 174 -2.01 -15.50 15.45
C LEU A 174 -1.83 -16.61 14.41
N THR A 175 -1.09 -16.32 13.35
CA THR A 175 -0.66 -17.30 12.37
C THR A 175 0.86 -17.32 12.23
N ALA A 176 1.45 -18.52 12.20
CA ALA A 176 2.88 -18.67 12.04
C ALA A 176 3.23 -19.93 11.23
N ARG A 177 4.24 -19.85 10.35
CA ARG A 177 4.73 -21.01 9.60
C ARG A 177 3.61 -21.68 8.80
N ILE A 178 2.95 -20.86 7.98
CA ILE A 178 1.82 -21.27 7.16
C ILE A 178 2.28 -21.41 5.71
N THR A 179 1.93 -22.52 5.08
CA THR A 179 2.00 -22.67 3.63
C THR A 179 0.58 -22.78 3.09
N ALA A 180 0.09 -21.73 2.44
CA ALA A 180 -1.27 -21.67 1.89
C ALA A 180 -1.26 -21.75 0.36
N SER A 181 -2.21 -22.48 -0.22
CA SER A 181 -2.56 -22.37 -1.64
C SER A 181 -4.06 -22.26 -1.84
N GLY A 182 -4.54 -21.17 -2.45
CA GLY A 182 -5.97 -20.92 -2.66
C GLY A 182 -6.39 -19.52 -2.20
N TYR A 183 -7.54 -19.42 -1.52
CA TYR A 183 -8.01 -18.19 -0.89
C TYR A 183 -7.12 -17.79 0.31
N GLY A 184 -7.28 -16.54 0.76
CA GLY A 184 -6.46 -15.90 1.78
C GLY A 184 -6.25 -16.66 3.10
N VAL A 185 -5.26 -16.26 3.90
CA VAL A 185 -5.02 -16.87 5.22
C VAL A 185 -6.12 -16.50 6.20
N ALA A 186 -6.53 -15.23 6.23
CA ALA A 186 -7.60 -14.75 7.10
C ALA A 186 -8.65 -13.96 6.31
N LEU A 187 -9.91 -14.34 6.48
CA LEU A 187 -11.09 -13.62 6.01
C LEU A 187 -11.87 -13.11 7.22
N LEU A 188 -12.04 -11.80 7.32
CA LEU A 188 -12.92 -11.17 8.30
C LEU A 188 -14.03 -10.42 7.56
N GLU A 189 -15.27 -10.71 7.90
CA GLU A 189 -16.43 -10.18 7.17
C GLU A 189 -17.56 -9.71 8.10
N SER A 190 -18.19 -8.58 7.76
CA SER A 190 -19.43 -8.10 8.38
C SER A 190 -19.36 -8.11 9.91
N LEU A 191 -18.40 -7.36 10.47
CA LEU A 191 -18.17 -7.32 11.92
C LEU A 191 -17.60 -5.98 12.41
N ASN A 192 -17.86 -5.68 13.69
CA ASN A 192 -17.21 -4.57 14.40
C ASN A 192 -16.13 -5.10 15.34
N ALA A 193 -14.87 -4.75 15.11
CA ALA A 193 -13.73 -5.15 15.91
C ALA A 193 -13.22 -3.99 16.77
N THR A 194 -13.08 -4.21 18.07
CA THR A 194 -12.36 -3.32 18.99
C THR A 194 -11.20 -4.06 19.61
N LEU A 195 -9.99 -3.50 19.52
CA LEU A 195 -8.76 -4.12 20.02
C LEU A 195 -8.47 -5.49 19.35
N LEU A 196 -8.73 -5.63 18.05
CA LEU A 196 -8.30 -6.81 17.29
C LEU A 196 -6.78 -6.77 17.13
N ARG A 197 -6.11 -7.88 17.45
CA ARG A 197 -4.69 -8.10 17.19
C ARG A 197 -4.53 -9.25 16.22
N LEU A 198 -4.21 -8.97 14.97
CA LEU A 198 -3.92 -9.99 13.96
C LEU A 198 -2.41 -9.97 13.69
N THR A 199 -1.75 -11.10 13.85
CA THR A 199 -0.32 -11.28 13.56
C THR A 199 -0.10 -12.47 12.65
N MET A 200 0.55 -12.27 11.51
CA MET A 200 0.98 -13.31 10.59
C MET A 200 2.51 -13.29 10.46
N SER A 201 3.13 -14.46 10.55
CA SER A 201 4.59 -14.60 10.46
C SER A 201 5.01 -15.85 9.69
N SER A 202 6.16 -15.78 9.01
CA SER A 202 6.76 -16.90 8.28
C SER A 202 5.74 -17.61 7.38
N THR A 203 5.02 -16.84 6.57
CA THR A 203 3.92 -17.34 5.74
C THR A 203 4.36 -17.42 4.29
N THR A 204 4.07 -18.54 3.64
CA THR A 204 4.20 -18.68 2.19
C THR A 204 2.81 -18.89 1.62
N ALA A 205 2.37 -18.00 0.74
CA ALA A 205 1.10 -18.13 0.06
C ALA A 205 1.30 -18.26 -1.44
N SER A 206 0.51 -19.14 -2.06
CA SER A 206 0.50 -19.38 -3.49
C SER A 206 -0.96 -19.46 -3.96
N GLY A 207 -1.22 -19.28 -5.25
CA GLY A 207 -2.59 -19.31 -5.79
C GLY A 207 -3.02 -17.97 -6.39
N TYR A 208 -3.85 -18.09 -7.43
CA TYR A 208 -4.37 -16.98 -8.21
C TYR A 208 -5.51 -16.31 -7.41
N GLU A 209 -5.52 -14.97 -7.33
CA GLU A 209 -6.59 -14.14 -6.72
C GLU A 209 -6.67 -14.07 -5.17
N GLY A 210 -5.61 -14.38 -4.44
CA GLY A 210 -5.62 -14.34 -2.97
C GLY A 210 -5.18 -13.01 -2.36
N GLN A 211 -5.79 -12.59 -1.24
CA GLN A 211 -5.18 -11.67 -0.29
C GLN A 211 -4.83 -12.42 0.99
N LEU A 212 -3.67 -12.21 1.64
CA LEU A 212 -3.37 -12.94 2.89
C LEU A 212 -4.39 -12.61 3.97
N VAL A 213 -4.74 -11.34 4.09
CA VAL A 213 -5.82 -10.86 4.93
C VAL A 213 -6.82 -10.10 4.07
N PHE A 214 -8.07 -10.52 4.11
CA PHE A 214 -9.17 -9.80 3.50
C PHE A 214 -10.18 -9.36 4.56
N LEU A 215 -10.44 -8.06 4.59
CA LEU A 215 -11.41 -7.42 5.48
C LEU A 215 -12.52 -6.83 4.62
N PHE A 216 -13.73 -7.36 4.76
CA PHE A 216 -14.91 -6.91 4.02
C PHE A 216 -16.01 -6.45 4.98
N GLN A 217 -16.47 -5.21 4.83
CA GLN A 217 -17.49 -4.64 5.74
C GLN A 217 -17.11 -4.75 7.22
N VAL A 218 -15.83 -4.47 7.51
CA VAL A 218 -15.28 -4.53 8.88
C VAL A 218 -15.10 -3.12 9.41
N SER A 219 -15.62 -2.83 10.62
CA SER A 219 -15.27 -1.61 11.36
C SER A 219 -14.29 -1.94 12.47
N MET A 220 -13.05 -1.44 12.37
CA MET A 220 -11.99 -1.67 13.34
C MET A 220 -11.70 -0.42 14.16
N ARG A 221 -11.51 -0.58 15.46
CA ARG A 221 -11.10 0.49 16.37
C ARG A 221 -9.99 0.05 17.30
N GLN A 222 -8.92 0.84 17.38
CA GLN A 222 -7.75 0.54 18.22
C GLN A 222 -7.13 -0.84 17.90
N SER A 223 -7.24 -1.28 16.64
CA SER A 223 -6.80 -2.60 16.21
C SER A 223 -5.39 -2.55 15.64
N THR A 224 -4.70 -3.69 15.65
CA THR A 224 -3.37 -3.86 15.07
C THR A 224 -3.34 -5.07 14.16
N ILE A 225 -2.87 -4.88 12.93
CA ILE A 225 -2.60 -5.94 11.95
C ILE A 225 -1.10 -5.92 11.66
N MET A 226 -0.43 -7.04 11.86
CA MET A 226 0.98 -7.22 11.57
C MET A 226 1.17 -8.42 10.64
N ILE A 227 1.84 -8.21 9.51
CA ILE A 227 2.23 -9.25 8.56
C ILE A 227 3.75 -9.16 8.42
N TYR A 228 4.47 -10.22 8.77
CA TYR A 228 5.93 -10.23 8.76
C TYR A 228 6.48 -11.50 8.11
N ASP A 229 7.67 -11.41 7.49
CA ASP A 229 8.39 -12.55 6.94
C ASP A 229 7.46 -13.40 6.05
N THR A 230 6.97 -12.79 4.97
CA THR A 230 5.93 -13.40 4.15
C THR A 230 6.30 -13.37 2.68
N THR A 231 6.14 -14.52 2.02
CA THR A 231 6.39 -14.68 0.59
C THR A 231 5.10 -15.07 -0.13
N CYS A 232 4.72 -14.31 -1.15
CA CYS A 232 3.58 -14.61 -2.01
C CYS A 232 4.10 -15.02 -3.41
N ALA A 233 3.99 -16.30 -3.76
CA ALA A 233 4.50 -16.87 -5.02
C ALA A 233 3.57 -16.67 -6.23
N ALA A 234 2.46 -15.95 -6.04
CA ALA A 234 1.46 -15.64 -7.05
C ALA A 234 0.98 -14.20 -6.85
N PRO A 235 0.26 -13.59 -7.82
CA PRO A 235 -0.22 -12.23 -7.69
C PRO A 235 -1.25 -12.17 -6.55
N GLN A 236 -0.80 -11.65 -5.40
CA GLN A 236 -1.56 -11.60 -4.17
C GLN A 236 -1.30 -10.29 -3.45
N SER A 237 -2.26 -9.86 -2.63
CA SER A 237 -2.08 -8.70 -1.76
C SER A 237 -1.82 -9.13 -0.33
N ALA A 238 -0.98 -8.42 0.40
CA ALA A 238 -0.80 -8.72 1.83
C ALA A 238 -2.09 -8.45 2.61
N LEU A 239 -2.72 -7.29 2.37
CA LEU A 239 -3.95 -6.89 3.05
C LEU A 239 -4.87 -6.13 2.09
N ALA A 240 -6.16 -6.47 2.12
CA ALA A 240 -7.21 -5.68 1.47
C ALA A 240 -8.31 -5.32 2.46
N LEU A 241 -8.71 -4.04 2.42
CA LEU A 241 -9.87 -3.49 3.09
C LEU A 241 -10.87 -3.05 2.03
N GLU A 242 -12.05 -3.64 2.06
CA GLU A 242 -13.16 -3.29 1.18
C GLU A 242 -14.40 -2.98 2.01
N ASP A 243 -15.05 -1.86 1.70
CA ASP A 243 -16.21 -1.34 2.45
C ASP A 243 -15.97 -1.26 3.97
N SER A 244 -14.73 -1.00 4.37
CA SER A 244 -14.26 -1.15 5.75
C SER A 244 -13.82 0.18 6.35
N THR A 245 -13.83 0.25 7.69
CA THR A 245 -13.36 1.42 8.43
C THR A 245 -12.31 1.01 9.45
N ALA A 246 -11.27 1.82 9.63
CA ALA A 246 -10.30 1.64 10.71
C ALA A 246 -10.02 2.98 11.40
N GLU A 247 -10.33 3.06 12.69
CA GLU A 247 -10.08 4.23 13.53
C GLU A 247 -8.96 3.91 14.52
N ASN A 248 -7.99 4.83 14.65
CA ASN A 248 -6.89 4.73 15.63
C ASN A 248 -6.18 3.36 15.58
N SER A 249 -6.02 2.82 14.37
CA SER A 249 -5.53 1.46 14.15
C SER A 249 -4.16 1.47 13.48
N SER A 250 -3.45 0.36 13.56
CA SER A 250 -2.11 0.21 12.98
C SER A 250 -2.04 -1.01 12.07
N ILE A 251 -1.55 -0.80 10.86
CA ILE A 251 -1.26 -1.84 9.88
C ILE A 251 0.25 -1.82 9.64
N VAL A 252 0.92 -2.94 9.90
CA VAL A 252 2.37 -3.07 9.74
C VAL A 252 2.66 -4.27 8.86
N VAL A 253 3.39 -4.04 7.76
CA VAL A 253 3.87 -5.10 6.87
C VAL A 253 5.39 -5.04 6.80
N GLY A 254 6.07 -6.12 7.14
CA GLY A 254 7.54 -6.19 7.15
C GLY A 254 8.06 -7.42 6.42
N GLN A 255 9.21 -7.31 5.74
CA GLN A 255 9.84 -8.44 5.03
C GLN A 255 8.85 -9.19 4.12
N TYR A 256 8.11 -8.42 3.32
CA TYR A 256 7.11 -8.97 2.40
C TYR A 256 7.69 -9.12 1.00
N VAL A 257 7.64 -10.32 0.42
CA VAL A 257 8.28 -10.62 -0.85
C VAL A 257 7.28 -11.18 -1.84
N ILE A 258 7.22 -10.56 -3.02
CA ILE A 258 6.59 -11.12 -4.21
C ILE A 258 7.70 -11.31 -5.26
N PRO A 259 8.23 -12.53 -5.44
CA PRO A 259 9.23 -12.81 -6.47
C PRO A 259 8.61 -12.65 -7.86
N ALA A 260 9.45 -12.57 -8.90
CA ALA A 260 8.99 -12.39 -10.28
C ALA A 260 7.93 -13.46 -10.66
N VAL A 261 6.68 -13.04 -10.81
CA VAL A 261 5.58 -13.94 -11.18
C VAL A 261 5.27 -13.77 -12.66
N ASN A 262 5.44 -14.84 -13.44
CA ASN A 262 5.10 -14.88 -14.88
C ASN A 262 3.59 -15.08 -15.14
N ALA A 263 2.76 -15.08 -14.10
CA ALA A 263 1.32 -15.25 -14.23
C ALA A 263 0.68 -13.92 -14.58
N VAL A 264 -0.03 -13.87 -15.71
CA VAL A 264 -0.85 -12.71 -16.09
C VAL A 264 -2.05 -12.65 -15.15
N SER A 265 -2.15 -11.60 -14.34
CA SER A 265 -3.33 -11.32 -13.51
C SER A 265 -4.03 -10.06 -14.00
N LYS A 266 -5.36 -10.10 -14.05
CA LYS A 266 -6.19 -8.92 -14.30
C LYS A 266 -6.42 -8.07 -13.05
N ILE A 267 -6.03 -8.56 -11.88
CA ILE A 267 -6.30 -7.93 -10.59
C ILE A 267 -5.09 -7.09 -10.19
N VAL A 268 -5.33 -5.90 -9.62
CA VAL A 268 -4.30 -5.09 -8.97
C VAL A 268 -3.85 -5.81 -7.70
N TRP A 269 -2.55 -6.06 -7.57
CA TRP A 269 -1.98 -6.71 -6.39
C TRP A 269 -0.92 -5.83 -5.74
N GLY A 270 -0.48 -6.18 -4.53
CA GLY A 270 0.28 -5.22 -3.75
C GLY A 270 0.56 -5.57 -2.30
N VAL A 271 0.83 -4.55 -1.49
CA VAL A 271 0.87 -4.73 -0.03
C VAL A 271 -0.47 -4.39 0.59
N LEU A 272 -0.98 -3.19 0.34
CA LEU A 272 -2.24 -2.70 0.92
C LEU A 272 -3.18 -2.18 -0.16
N ILE A 273 -4.41 -2.72 -0.15
CA ILE A 273 -5.52 -2.24 -0.98
C ILE A 273 -6.61 -1.67 -0.08
N LEU A 274 -7.01 -0.42 -0.33
CA LEU A 274 -8.16 0.23 0.28
C LEU A 274 -9.19 0.56 -0.80
N LYS A 275 -10.38 -0.01 -0.69
CA LYS A 275 -11.47 0.21 -1.64
C LYS A 275 -12.72 0.60 -0.88
N ASN A 276 -13.30 1.76 -1.22
CA ASN A 276 -14.45 2.34 -0.50
C ASN A 276 -14.30 2.25 1.03
N SER A 277 -13.09 2.57 1.51
CA SER A 277 -12.70 2.34 2.90
C SER A 277 -12.22 3.62 3.58
N THR A 278 -12.41 3.71 4.89
CA THR A 278 -12.01 4.89 5.67
C THR A 278 -10.93 4.54 6.68
N LEU A 279 -9.82 5.27 6.67
CA LEU A 279 -8.81 5.24 7.72
C LEU A 279 -8.81 6.58 8.46
N ASP A 280 -9.07 6.55 9.76
CA ASP A 280 -9.01 7.73 10.63
C ASP A 280 -7.94 7.55 11.70
N ARG A 281 -7.07 8.55 11.87
CA ARG A 281 -5.99 8.60 12.87
C ARG A 281 -5.16 7.32 12.94
N SER A 282 -4.91 6.72 11.78
CA SER A 282 -4.31 5.38 11.66
C SER A 282 -2.88 5.42 11.12
N LEU A 283 -2.13 4.35 11.37
CA LEU A 283 -0.77 4.16 10.88
C LEU A 283 -0.70 3.00 9.90
N ILE A 284 -0.11 3.21 8.74
CA ILE A 284 0.33 2.19 7.80
C ILE A 284 1.86 2.24 7.75
N ALA A 285 2.53 1.14 8.06
CA ALA A 285 3.98 1.02 7.97
C ALA A 285 4.35 -0.20 7.12
N ILE A 286 5.12 0.02 6.05
CA ILE A 286 5.64 -1.01 5.16
C ILE A 286 7.16 -0.94 5.20
N ASP A 287 7.80 -2.03 5.58
CA ASP A 287 9.25 -2.09 5.78
C ASP A 287 9.87 -3.31 5.07
N HIS A 288 10.93 -3.12 4.31
CA HIS A 288 11.62 -4.20 3.58
C HIS A 288 10.69 -5.02 2.67
N ALA A 289 9.73 -4.38 1.99
CA ALA A 289 8.90 -5.04 1.00
C ALA A 289 9.61 -5.09 -0.37
N VAL A 290 9.63 -6.25 -1.03
CA VAL A 290 10.25 -6.44 -2.35
C VAL A 290 9.23 -7.06 -3.30
N ILE A 291 8.88 -6.33 -4.35
CA ILE A 291 7.91 -6.75 -5.35
C ILE A 291 8.54 -6.70 -6.74
N VAL A 292 8.44 -7.81 -7.48
CA VAL A 292 8.87 -7.92 -8.89
C VAL A 292 7.67 -8.36 -9.74
N ALA A 293 7.09 -7.42 -10.48
CA ALA A 293 5.77 -7.57 -11.10
C ALA A 293 5.75 -7.97 -12.57
N GLY A 294 6.91 -7.96 -13.24
CA GLY A 294 6.96 -8.15 -14.70
C GLY A 294 6.05 -7.13 -15.38
N ASP A 295 5.05 -7.63 -16.12
CA ASP A 295 4.07 -6.79 -16.83
C ASP A 295 2.73 -6.60 -16.09
N ASN A 296 2.60 -7.10 -14.87
CA ASN A 296 1.37 -6.95 -14.08
C ASN A 296 1.34 -5.66 -13.26
N GLN A 297 0.14 -5.21 -12.88
CA GLN A 297 -0.04 -4.08 -11.97
C GLN A 297 0.28 -4.46 -10.52
N ALA A 298 1.33 -3.86 -9.96
CA ALA A 298 1.72 -4.07 -8.58
C ALA A 298 1.95 -2.76 -7.84
N ILE A 299 1.30 -2.58 -6.68
CA ILE A 299 1.27 -1.31 -5.97
C ILE A 299 1.53 -1.55 -4.47
N LEU A 300 2.43 -0.82 -3.81
CA LEU A 300 2.58 -1.00 -2.36
C LEU A 300 1.33 -0.55 -1.63
N VAL A 301 0.86 0.67 -1.89
CA VAL A 301 -0.35 1.21 -1.25
C VAL A 301 -1.30 1.76 -2.31
N THR A 302 -2.50 1.20 -2.39
CA THR A 302 -3.57 1.77 -3.20
C THR A 302 -4.76 2.17 -2.34
N ALA A 303 -5.34 3.33 -2.64
CA ALA A 303 -6.61 3.77 -2.08
C ALA A 303 -7.49 4.36 -3.20
N GLU A 304 -8.66 3.78 -3.38
CA GLU A 304 -9.56 4.12 -4.49
C GLU A 304 -11.04 4.02 -4.11
N ALA A 305 -11.90 4.34 -5.08
CA ALA A 305 -13.35 4.17 -5.02
C ALA A 305 -13.99 4.86 -3.82
N GLN A 306 -13.78 6.17 -3.68
CA GLN A 306 -14.36 7.00 -2.60
C GLN A 306 -13.81 6.69 -1.20
N SER A 307 -12.62 6.07 -1.12
CA SER A 307 -11.91 5.92 0.14
C SER A 307 -11.57 7.27 0.79
N SER A 308 -11.44 7.29 2.12
CA SER A 308 -11.04 8.48 2.87
C SER A 308 -9.88 8.22 3.83
N LEU A 309 -8.90 9.12 3.85
CA LEU A 309 -7.78 9.10 4.79
C LEU A 309 -7.80 10.40 5.60
N SER A 310 -8.00 10.26 6.91
CA SER A 310 -8.03 11.35 7.88
C SER A 310 -6.99 11.11 8.96
N GLY A 311 -6.14 12.09 9.28
CA GLY A 311 -5.12 11.96 10.34
C GLY A 311 -4.18 10.76 10.17
N THR A 312 -4.02 10.28 8.93
CA THR A 312 -3.41 8.98 8.65
C THR A 312 -1.95 9.14 8.24
N LYS A 313 -1.09 8.28 8.80
CA LYS A 313 0.33 8.24 8.46
C LYS A 313 0.67 6.99 7.67
N ILE A 314 1.31 7.15 6.52
CA ILE A 314 1.82 6.08 5.66
C ILE A 314 3.35 6.17 5.64
N VAL A 315 4.03 5.08 6.00
CA VAL A 315 5.49 4.98 6.00
C VAL A 315 5.90 3.81 5.12
N VAL A 316 6.71 4.08 4.09
CA VAL A 316 7.33 3.09 3.20
C VAL A 316 8.83 3.19 3.39
N ASN A 317 9.46 2.11 3.85
CA ASN A 317 10.85 2.11 4.25
C ASN A 317 11.61 0.90 3.70
N ASN A 318 12.77 1.13 3.09
CA ASN A 318 13.62 0.05 2.54
C ASN A 318 12.88 -0.86 1.54
N CYS A 319 11.94 -0.33 0.76
CA CYS A 319 11.10 -1.12 -0.14
C CYS A 319 11.61 -1.06 -1.59
N SER A 320 11.30 -2.09 -2.38
CA SER A 320 11.59 -2.14 -3.81
C SER A 320 10.37 -2.63 -4.58
N VAL A 321 9.97 -1.90 -5.61
CA VAL A 321 8.89 -2.30 -6.52
C VAL A 321 9.37 -2.13 -7.95
N THR A 322 9.41 -3.21 -8.71
CA THR A 322 9.89 -3.18 -10.09
C THR A 322 8.91 -3.89 -11.01
N GLY A 323 8.66 -3.32 -12.18
CA GLY A 323 7.77 -3.89 -13.19
C GLY A 323 7.10 -2.83 -14.04
N THR A 324 6.69 -3.19 -15.25
CA THR A 324 6.17 -2.29 -16.28
C THR A 324 4.97 -1.47 -15.78
N LEU A 325 4.05 -2.10 -15.04
CA LEU A 325 2.85 -1.45 -14.50
C LEU A 325 2.91 -1.25 -12.98
N SER A 326 4.12 -1.20 -12.40
CA SER A 326 4.29 -1.10 -10.95
C SER A 326 4.21 0.34 -10.42
N ARG A 327 3.83 0.53 -9.15
CA ARG A 327 3.74 1.84 -8.49
C ARG A 327 4.13 1.74 -7.01
N LEU A 328 4.62 2.84 -6.42
CA LEU A 328 4.78 2.93 -4.97
C LEU A 328 3.43 3.17 -4.31
N THR A 329 2.69 4.18 -4.79
CA THR A 329 1.36 4.50 -4.30
C THR A 329 0.39 4.72 -5.46
N TYR A 330 -0.90 4.53 -5.23
CA TYR A 330 -1.94 4.96 -6.16
C TYR A 330 -3.16 5.46 -5.40
N PHE A 331 -3.48 6.73 -5.63
CA PHE A 331 -4.57 7.43 -4.97
C PHE A 331 -5.50 8.01 -6.03
N PHE A 332 -6.74 7.54 -6.06
CA PHE A 332 -7.73 7.90 -7.08
C PHE A 332 -9.10 8.10 -6.46
N GLU A 333 -9.79 9.20 -6.79
CA GLU A 333 -11.17 9.47 -6.32
C GLU A 333 -11.32 9.30 -4.81
N MET A 334 -10.52 10.05 -4.05
CA MET A 334 -10.46 9.92 -2.60
C MET A 334 -10.52 11.26 -1.85
N LEU A 335 -10.77 11.17 -0.55
CA LEU A 335 -10.71 12.30 0.40
C LEU A 335 -9.42 12.20 1.23
N LEU A 336 -8.68 13.31 1.30
CA LEU A 336 -7.43 13.41 2.05
C LEU A 336 -7.48 14.58 3.04
N SER A 337 -7.31 14.30 4.33
CA SER A 337 -7.19 15.33 5.38
C SER A 337 -6.14 14.92 6.41
N GLU A 338 -5.18 15.79 6.71
CA GLU A 338 -4.13 15.54 7.72
C GLU A 338 -3.35 14.25 7.44
N VAL A 339 -2.96 14.03 6.18
CA VAL A 339 -2.28 12.80 5.74
C VAL A 339 -0.79 13.04 5.60
N SER A 340 0.01 12.13 6.15
CA SER A 340 1.47 12.16 6.03
C SER A 340 1.98 10.88 5.35
N ILE A 341 2.62 11.01 4.20
CA ILE A 341 3.27 9.92 3.46
C ILE A 341 4.78 10.11 3.53
N THR A 342 5.50 9.11 4.02
CA THR A 342 6.96 9.11 4.11
C THR A 342 7.52 7.92 3.35
N ILE A 343 8.35 8.17 2.36
CA ILE A 343 9.03 7.19 1.53
C ILE A 343 10.53 7.36 1.76
N HIS A 344 11.17 6.36 2.34
CA HIS A 344 12.58 6.38 2.70
C HIS A 344 13.29 5.15 2.14
N ASN A 345 14.43 5.38 1.48
CA ASN A 345 15.25 4.32 0.91
C ASN A 345 14.42 3.34 0.05
N ALA A 346 13.56 3.89 -0.82
CA ALA A 346 12.70 3.11 -1.68
C ALA A 346 13.18 3.10 -3.13
N THR A 347 13.03 1.96 -3.79
CA THR A 347 13.32 1.79 -5.21
C THR A 347 12.03 1.56 -5.98
N CYS A 348 11.81 2.30 -7.05
CA CYS A 348 10.70 2.07 -7.97
C CYS A 348 11.16 2.17 -9.42
N THR A 349 10.84 1.17 -10.24
CA THR A 349 11.12 1.21 -11.68
C THR A 349 9.91 0.74 -12.46
N THR A 350 9.34 1.65 -13.27
CA THR A 350 8.04 1.44 -13.91
C THR A 350 7.89 2.25 -15.20
N GLN A 351 6.91 1.87 -16.02
CA GLN A 351 6.46 2.65 -17.19
C GLN A 351 5.14 3.40 -16.92
N LEU A 352 4.70 3.47 -15.66
CA LEU A 352 3.59 4.30 -15.18
C LEU A 352 4.09 5.32 -14.16
N SER A 353 3.25 6.27 -13.75
CA SER A 353 3.57 7.17 -12.63
C SER A 353 3.86 6.36 -11.35
N ALA A 354 4.95 6.68 -10.64
CA ALA A 354 5.34 5.97 -9.42
C ALA A 354 4.48 6.36 -8.21
N LEU A 355 4.19 7.66 -8.05
CA LEU A 355 3.30 8.22 -7.01
C LEU A 355 2.20 9.11 -7.61
N PRO A 356 1.19 8.52 -8.28
CA PRO A 356 -0.01 9.22 -8.72
C PRO A 356 -0.99 9.54 -7.59
N VAL A 357 -1.44 10.80 -7.54
CA VAL A 357 -2.65 11.25 -6.83
C VAL A 357 -3.55 11.97 -7.81
N VAL A 358 -4.73 11.40 -8.05
CA VAL A 358 -5.58 11.79 -9.19
C VAL A 358 -7.03 11.97 -8.74
N ALA A 359 -7.68 13.03 -9.23
CA ALA A 359 -9.11 13.27 -9.11
C ALA A 359 -9.61 13.24 -7.65
N LEU A 360 -9.14 14.15 -6.81
CA LEU A 360 -9.65 14.23 -5.43
C LEU A 360 -11.14 14.60 -5.39
N LEU A 361 -11.88 13.99 -4.47
CA LEU A 361 -13.32 14.23 -4.32
C LEU A 361 -13.65 15.59 -3.70
N ALA A 362 -12.71 16.16 -2.95
CA ALA A 362 -12.79 17.48 -2.35
C ALA A 362 -11.37 18.07 -2.20
N PRO A 363 -11.23 19.39 -2.01
CA PRO A 363 -9.94 19.98 -1.69
C PRO A 363 -9.30 19.30 -0.48
N ALA A 364 -8.05 18.87 -0.62
CA ALA A 364 -7.29 18.27 0.45
C ALA A 364 -6.81 19.34 1.45
N ASN A 365 -6.53 18.90 2.68
CA ASN A 365 -5.99 19.75 3.74
C ASN A 365 -4.88 19.04 4.49
N ALA A 366 -3.82 19.77 4.85
CA ALA A 366 -2.70 19.32 5.64
C ALA A 366 -2.04 18.03 5.13
N ILE A 367 -1.68 18.02 3.84
CA ILE A 367 -1.06 16.86 3.20
C ILE A 367 0.45 17.02 3.19
N THR A 368 1.17 15.99 3.66
CA THR A 368 2.64 15.97 3.67
C THR A 368 3.15 14.74 2.93
N ILE A 369 4.04 14.93 1.96
CA ILE A 369 4.75 13.86 1.26
C ILE A 369 6.25 14.11 1.43
N ILE A 370 6.97 13.11 1.95
CA ILE A 370 8.41 13.17 2.18
C ILE A 370 9.06 11.99 1.46
N ILE A 371 9.98 12.25 0.54
CA ILE A 371 10.75 11.25 -0.22
C ILE A 371 12.23 11.48 0.09
N THR A 372 12.91 10.49 0.66
CA THR A 372 14.34 10.62 1.00
C THR A 372 15.12 9.39 0.64
N HIS A 373 16.39 9.58 0.23
CA HIS A 373 17.32 8.49 -0.10
C HIS A 373 16.75 7.47 -1.10
N SER A 374 15.83 7.87 -1.98
CA SER A 374 15.09 6.95 -2.86
C SER A 374 15.63 6.97 -4.29
N TYR A 375 15.40 5.88 -5.02
CA TYR A 375 15.70 5.74 -6.45
C TYR A 375 14.41 5.44 -7.21
N ILE A 376 13.84 6.44 -7.90
CA ILE A 376 12.55 6.31 -8.58
C ILE A 376 12.76 6.59 -10.07
N VAL A 377 12.49 5.61 -10.92
CA VAL A 377 12.59 5.70 -12.37
C VAL A 377 11.23 5.40 -12.98
N ALA A 378 10.57 6.45 -13.48
CA ALA A 378 9.20 6.42 -13.96
C ALA A 378 8.97 7.55 -14.97
N PRO A 379 7.97 7.47 -15.86
CA PRO A 379 7.59 8.61 -16.69
C PRO A 379 7.18 9.83 -15.85
N TYR A 380 6.59 9.55 -14.67
CA TYR A 380 6.37 10.51 -13.60
C TYR A 380 6.77 9.93 -12.25
N ALA A 381 7.74 10.54 -11.56
CA ALA A 381 8.06 10.13 -10.20
C ALA A 381 6.93 10.54 -9.25
N VAL A 382 6.48 11.78 -9.36
CA VAL A 382 5.31 12.32 -8.65
C VAL A 382 4.35 12.93 -9.66
N TYR A 383 3.10 12.47 -9.66
CA TYR A 383 2.06 12.93 -10.58
C TYR A 383 0.83 13.36 -9.78
N LEU A 384 0.50 14.64 -9.83
CA LEU A 384 -0.65 15.24 -9.15
C LEU A 384 -1.59 15.79 -10.22
N ASP A 385 -2.79 15.24 -10.31
CA ASP A 385 -3.79 15.60 -11.32
C ASP A 385 -5.13 15.89 -10.66
N SER A 386 -5.73 17.03 -10.97
CA SER A 386 -7.02 17.40 -10.37
C SER A 386 -6.89 17.46 -8.84
N PHE A 387 -5.75 17.98 -8.40
CA PHE A 387 -5.32 18.04 -7.01
C PHE A 387 -5.38 19.49 -6.50
N ASN A 388 -6.41 19.76 -5.69
CA ASN A 388 -6.57 21.02 -4.99
C ASN A 388 -6.21 20.82 -3.52
N ALA A 389 -5.30 21.61 -2.97
CA ALA A 389 -4.94 21.55 -1.56
C ALA A 389 -4.85 22.92 -0.91
N THR A 390 -5.44 23.02 0.28
CA THR A 390 -5.39 24.22 1.13
C THR A 390 -4.08 24.35 1.89
N THR A 391 -3.43 23.23 2.21
CA THR A 391 -2.05 23.16 2.71
C THR A 391 -1.43 21.85 2.23
N PHE A 392 -0.31 21.96 1.53
CA PHE A 392 0.44 20.84 0.98
C PHE A 392 1.93 21.03 1.22
N THR A 393 2.61 19.97 1.66
CA THR A 393 4.06 19.92 1.81
C THR A 393 4.62 18.76 1.00
N LEU A 394 5.55 19.04 0.08
CA LEU A 394 6.37 18.02 -0.57
C LEU A 394 7.84 18.29 -0.24
N VAL A 395 8.54 17.26 0.24
CA VAL A 395 9.99 17.29 0.46
C VAL A 395 10.60 16.11 -0.26
N VAL A 396 11.51 16.37 -1.20
CA VAL A 396 12.38 15.35 -1.78
C VAL A 396 13.81 15.70 -1.41
N ASP A 397 14.51 14.79 -0.73
CA ASP A 397 15.91 15.00 -0.37
C ASP A 397 16.80 13.81 -0.71
N SER A 398 18.03 14.10 -1.13
CA SER A 398 19.10 13.11 -1.30
C SER A 398 18.67 11.89 -2.13
N SER A 399 17.84 12.11 -3.16
CA SER A 399 17.19 11.06 -3.95
C SER A 399 17.58 11.17 -5.43
N THR A 400 17.47 10.06 -6.16
CA THR A 400 17.60 10.01 -7.61
C THR A 400 16.24 9.79 -8.26
N LEU A 401 15.80 10.73 -9.10
CA LEU A 401 14.53 10.68 -9.81
C LEU A 401 14.79 10.65 -11.33
N GLY A 402 14.49 9.53 -11.97
CA GLY A 402 14.72 9.30 -13.40
C GLY A 402 13.43 9.32 -14.22
N ILE A 403 13.48 9.92 -15.42
CA ILE A 403 12.41 9.80 -16.42
C ILE A 403 12.61 8.51 -17.21
N ALA A 404 11.63 7.62 -17.10
CA ALA A 404 11.56 6.39 -17.89
C ALA A 404 10.71 6.57 -19.14
N LYS A 405 11.07 5.86 -20.21
CA LYS A 405 10.21 5.69 -21.39
C LYS A 405 8.91 4.98 -20.99
N SER A 406 7.78 5.39 -21.57
CA SER A 406 6.53 4.63 -21.46
C SER A 406 6.01 4.25 -22.83
N SER A 407 5.84 2.95 -23.08
CA SER A 407 5.03 2.49 -24.22
C SER A 407 3.54 2.45 -23.90
N ILE A 408 3.15 2.69 -22.64
CA ILE A 408 1.77 2.56 -22.16
C ILE A 408 1.04 3.90 -22.18
N LEU A 409 1.71 4.96 -21.75
CA LEU A 409 1.18 6.31 -21.79
C LEU A 409 1.25 6.81 -23.24
N THR A 410 0.20 6.57 -24.03
CA THR A 410 0.13 6.94 -25.45
C THR A 410 -1.10 7.81 -25.75
N PRO A 411 -0.98 8.90 -26.55
CA PRO A 411 0.29 9.48 -27.02
C PRO A 411 1.15 9.94 -25.83
N PRO A 412 2.50 9.86 -25.90
CA PRO A 412 3.33 10.20 -24.75
C PRO A 412 3.03 11.63 -24.34
N PRO A 413 2.43 11.85 -23.15
CA PRO A 413 2.29 13.19 -22.65
C PRO A 413 3.69 13.74 -22.38
N TYR A 414 3.81 15.07 -22.27
CA TYR A 414 5.03 15.68 -21.77
C TYR A 414 5.39 15.01 -20.43
N LEU A 415 6.46 14.21 -20.43
CA LEU A 415 6.89 13.45 -19.26
C LEU A 415 7.50 14.42 -18.25
N ALA A 416 7.45 14.11 -16.96
CA ALA A 416 8.19 14.90 -15.99
C ALA A 416 8.47 14.18 -14.69
N VAL A 417 9.59 14.48 -14.04
CA VAL A 417 9.87 13.93 -12.70
C VAL A 417 8.78 14.35 -11.72
N PHE A 418 8.41 15.63 -11.72
CA PHE A 418 7.32 16.18 -10.94
C PHE A 418 6.33 16.91 -11.85
N HIS A 419 5.08 16.45 -11.85
CA HIS A 419 4.03 17.01 -12.69
C HIS A 419 2.79 17.35 -11.85
N CYS A 420 2.38 18.61 -11.91
CA CYS A 420 1.10 19.10 -11.42
C CYS A 420 0.23 19.51 -12.60
N PHE A 421 -0.94 18.89 -12.73
CA PHE A 421 -1.90 19.14 -13.80
C PHE A 421 -3.27 19.49 -13.21
N ASN A 422 -3.89 20.56 -13.72
CA ASN A 422 -5.28 20.93 -13.42
C ASN A 422 -5.57 21.03 -11.92
N GLY A 423 -5.07 22.04 -11.21
CA GLY A 423 -5.26 22.09 -9.76
C GLY A 423 -4.83 23.38 -9.09
N SER A 424 -4.73 23.35 -7.76
CA SER A 424 -4.35 24.52 -6.99
C SER A 424 -3.67 24.18 -5.66
N PHE A 425 -2.74 25.04 -5.27
CA PHE A 425 -2.12 25.04 -3.94
C PHE A 425 -2.34 26.40 -3.27
N ALA A 426 -2.80 26.34 -2.02
CA ALA A 426 -2.75 27.46 -1.08
C ALA A 426 -1.79 27.11 0.07
N ASP A 427 -1.13 28.10 0.67
CA ASP A 427 -0.34 27.96 1.91
C ASP A 427 0.59 26.73 1.93
N SER A 428 1.25 26.47 0.79
CA SER A 428 1.95 25.21 0.53
C SER A 428 3.46 25.38 0.39
N ASN A 429 4.21 24.31 0.61
CA ASN A 429 5.65 24.29 0.49
C ASN A 429 6.15 23.04 -0.25
N ILE A 430 6.81 23.23 -1.38
CA ILE A 430 7.31 22.17 -2.25
C ILE A 430 8.81 22.35 -2.39
N THR A 431 9.57 21.38 -1.92
CA THR A 431 11.04 21.46 -1.86
C THR A 431 11.71 20.22 -2.41
N MET A 432 12.74 20.43 -3.22
CA MET A 432 13.67 19.38 -3.62
C MET A 432 15.09 19.84 -3.31
N THR A 433 15.81 19.06 -2.53
CA THR A 433 17.19 19.34 -2.13
C THR A 433 18.09 18.16 -2.45
N SER A 434 19.29 18.44 -2.97
CA SER A 434 20.26 17.40 -3.30
C SER A 434 19.71 16.28 -4.21
N VAL A 435 18.79 16.62 -5.12
CA VAL A 435 18.16 15.63 -6.02
C VAL A 435 19.00 15.47 -7.27
N ARG A 436 19.28 14.22 -7.64
CA ARG A 436 19.85 13.86 -8.95
C ARG A 436 18.73 13.48 -9.88
N THR A 437 18.75 13.96 -11.11
CA THR A 437 17.78 13.54 -12.11
C THR A 437 18.43 12.93 -13.34
N THR A 438 17.81 11.88 -13.85
CA THR A 438 18.27 11.14 -15.03
C THR A 438 17.14 11.02 -16.04
N SER A 439 17.45 10.75 -17.30
CA SER A 439 16.48 10.35 -18.32
C SER A 439 17.13 9.36 -19.27
N ASP A 440 16.49 8.21 -19.44
CA ASP A 440 16.97 7.14 -20.32
C ASP A 440 16.33 7.20 -21.72
N THR A 441 15.52 8.23 -21.99
CA THR A 441 14.78 8.39 -23.25
C THR A 441 15.56 9.24 -24.26
N PRO A 442 16.03 8.70 -25.39
CA PRO A 442 16.39 9.52 -26.54
C PRO A 442 15.12 9.81 -27.37
N GLY A 443 14.68 11.08 -27.50
CA GLY A 443 13.60 11.46 -28.44
C GLY A 443 12.54 12.42 -27.88
N PHE A 444 11.37 12.48 -28.54
CA PHE A 444 10.20 13.30 -28.19
C PHE A 444 9.71 13.15 -26.73
N GLU A 445 10.02 12.01 -26.11
CA GLU A 445 9.58 11.63 -24.76
C GLU A 445 10.57 12.07 -23.67
N THR A 446 11.46 12.99 -24.01
CA THR A 446 12.39 13.59 -23.06
C THR A 446 11.62 14.66 -22.29
N GLY A 447 11.16 14.29 -21.11
CA GLY A 447 10.33 15.15 -20.28
C GLY A 447 11.04 16.38 -19.71
N GLN A 448 10.26 17.28 -19.12
CA GLN A 448 10.73 18.36 -18.24
C GLN A 448 11.01 17.80 -16.85
N MET A 449 11.88 18.38 -16.03
CA MET A 449 11.98 17.90 -14.64
C MET A 449 10.77 18.27 -13.81
N VAL A 450 10.28 19.48 -14.04
CA VAL A 450 9.21 20.09 -13.29
C VAL A 450 8.19 20.60 -14.29
N GLN A 451 6.93 20.26 -14.06
CA GLN A 451 5.84 20.77 -14.87
C GLN A 451 4.69 21.25 -13.99
N PHE A 452 4.26 22.48 -14.23
CA PHE A 452 2.99 23.02 -13.75
C PHE A 452 2.14 23.34 -14.96
N GLN A 453 0.98 22.72 -15.06
CA GLN A 453 0.05 22.92 -16.17
C GLN A 453 -1.36 23.14 -15.65
N ASP A 454 -2.02 24.20 -16.14
CA ASP A 454 -3.40 24.56 -15.77
C ASP A 454 -3.55 24.66 -14.23
N PHE A 455 -2.66 25.44 -13.59
CA PHE A 455 -2.48 25.40 -12.13
C PHE A 455 -2.54 26.79 -11.46
N VAL A 456 -2.94 26.84 -10.18
CA VAL A 456 -2.95 28.08 -9.39
C VAL A 456 -2.13 27.92 -8.12
N LEU A 457 -1.17 28.83 -7.90
CA LEU A 457 -0.34 28.89 -6.71
C LEU A 457 -0.67 30.16 -5.92
N THR A 458 -1.07 30.00 -4.67
CA THR A 458 -1.44 31.07 -3.74
C THR A 458 -0.66 30.91 -2.45
N ASN A 459 0.08 31.94 -2.01
CA ASN A 459 0.97 31.87 -0.84
C ASN A 459 1.80 30.56 -0.77
N THR A 460 2.32 30.13 -1.92
CA THR A 460 2.97 28.83 -2.07
C THR A 460 4.43 29.00 -2.43
N THR A 461 5.31 28.29 -1.72
CA THR A 461 6.74 28.23 -2.01
C THR A 461 7.07 26.95 -2.76
N VAL A 462 7.72 27.07 -3.91
CA VAL A 462 8.29 25.97 -4.69
C VAL A 462 9.77 26.24 -4.85
N SER A 463 10.62 25.36 -4.34
CA SER A 463 12.08 25.50 -4.36
C SER A 463 12.75 24.19 -4.77
N PHE A 464 13.31 24.15 -5.97
CA PHE A 464 13.96 22.98 -6.52
C PHE A 464 15.45 23.24 -6.72
N PHE A 465 16.29 22.45 -6.04
CA PHE A 465 17.74 22.43 -6.22
C PHE A 465 18.17 21.07 -6.79
N LEU A 466 18.51 21.08 -8.07
CA LEU A 466 18.90 19.90 -8.85
C LEU A 466 20.43 19.83 -8.93
N THR A 467 21.00 18.75 -8.42
CA THR A 467 22.46 18.53 -8.38
C THR A 467 23.02 18.24 -9.76
N THR A 468 22.41 17.29 -10.48
CA THR A 468 22.76 16.94 -11.86
C THR A 468 21.51 16.67 -12.69
N LEU A 469 21.64 16.90 -14.00
CA LEU A 469 20.64 16.63 -15.03
C LEU A 469 21.32 15.80 -16.11
N GLU A 470 21.10 14.48 -16.08
CA GLU A 470 21.74 13.55 -17.00
C GLU A 470 20.72 12.98 -17.98
N GLY A 471 20.95 13.10 -19.28
CA GLY A 471 20.06 12.54 -20.31
C GLY A 471 18.70 13.25 -20.48
N SER A 472 18.23 14.00 -19.48
CA SER A 472 17.06 14.89 -19.60
C SER A 472 17.42 16.16 -20.36
N GLY A 473 16.47 16.74 -21.10
CA GLY A 473 16.71 18.00 -21.80
C GLY A 473 15.94 19.22 -21.27
N GLY A 474 14.94 19.04 -20.40
CA GLY A 474 14.09 20.12 -19.90
C GLY A 474 14.26 20.36 -18.41
N ILE A 475 14.43 21.62 -17.98
CA ILE A 475 14.47 22.01 -16.55
C ILE A 475 13.04 22.19 -16.02
N ILE A 476 12.26 23.05 -16.66
CA ILE A 476 10.92 23.41 -16.18
C ILE A 476 10.01 23.83 -17.34
N SER A 477 8.75 23.39 -17.29
CA SER A 477 7.65 23.97 -18.04
C SER A 477 6.57 24.51 -17.10
N VAL A 478 6.14 25.76 -17.35
CA VAL A 478 5.04 26.42 -16.64
C VAL A 478 4.01 26.87 -17.66
N TRP A 479 2.87 26.18 -17.69
CA TRP A 479 1.83 26.39 -18.69
C TRP A 479 0.51 26.76 -18.02
N ARG A 480 -0.14 27.84 -18.47
CA ARG A 480 -1.50 28.24 -18.02
C ARG A 480 -1.58 28.29 -16.50
N THR A 481 -0.57 28.91 -15.89
CA THR A 481 -0.38 28.89 -14.44
C THR A 481 -0.46 30.31 -13.88
N ILE A 482 -1.15 30.45 -12.76
CA ILE A 482 -1.23 31.70 -11.99
C ILE A 482 -0.36 31.55 -10.74
N VAL A 483 0.58 32.47 -10.56
CA VAL A 483 1.47 32.55 -9.39
C VAL A 483 1.14 33.85 -8.65
N ASP A 484 0.39 33.75 -7.55
CA ASP A 484 -0.22 34.89 -6.87
C ASP A 484 0.01 34.89 -5.34
N GLN A 485 -0.30 36.01 -4.70
CA GLN A 485 -0.28 36.19 -3.24
C GLN A 485 1.05 35.79 -2.59
N SER A 486 2.15 36.41 -3.01
CA SER A 486 3.51 36.14 -2.52
C SER A 486 4.00 34.70 -2.74
N SER A 487 3.46 34.01 -3.75
CA SER A 487 3.96 32.70 -4.16
C SER A 487 5.33 32.82 -4.84
N THR A 488 6.16 31.81 -4.70
CA THR A 488 7.48 31.78 -5.31
C THR A 488 7.72 30.44 -5.99
N ILE A 489 8.16 30.46 -7.25
CA ILE A 489 8.78 29.30 -7.90
C ILE A 489 10.26 29.61 -8.06
N ARG A 490 11.13 28.77 -7.51
CA ARG A 490 12.58 28.86 -7.69
C ARG A 490 13.13 27.51 -8.14
N VAL A 491 13.82 27.49 -9.27
CA VAL A 491 14.49 26.29 -9.78
C VAL A 491 15.96 26.60 -10.04
N GLU A 492 16.84 25.80 -9.47
CA GLU A 492 18.29 25.95 -9.58
C GLU A 492 18.93 24.62 -9.99
N VAL A 493 19.82 24.68 -10.98
CA VAL A 493 20.62 23.53 -11.42
C VAL A 493 22.09 23.82 -11.14
N ALA A 494 22.73 22.95 -10.37
CA ALA A 494 24.13 23.12 -10.00
C ALA A 494 25.10 22.68 -11.11
N ALA A 495 24.92 21.50 -11.69
CA ALA A 495 25.83 20.94 -12.68
C ALA A 495 25.52 21.37 -14.12
N ASN A 496 26.54 21.32 -14.98
CA ASN A 496 26.39 21.58 -16.40
C ASN A 496 25.40 20.61 -17.06
N ILE A 497 24.62 21.12 -18.01
CA ILE A 497 23.64 20.34 -18.76
C ILE A 497 24.15 20.09 -20.18
N THR A 498 24.05 18.84 -20.63
CA THR A 498 24.17 18.50 -22.05
C THR A 498 22.84 17.92 -22.54
N VAL A 499 22.10 18.71 -23.30
CA VAL A 499 20.80 18.33 -23.85
C VAL A 499 21.01 17.43 -25.07
N ALA A 500 20.37 16.26 -25.12
CA ALA A 500 20.46 15.37 -26.28
C ALA A 500 19.95 16.07 -27.56
N SER A 501 20.57 15.78 -28.71
CA SER A 501 20.15 16.40 -29.99
C SER A 501 18.72 16.01 -30.38
N SER A 502 18.26 14.85 -29.91
CA SER A 502 16.91 14.31 -30.08
C SER A 502 15.85 14.94 -29.17
N PHE A 503 16.23 15.83 -28.24
CA PHE A 503 15.29 16.57 -27.39
C PHE A 503 14.44 17.53 -28.23
N GLN A 504 13.13 17.44 -28.09
CA GLN A 504 12.15 18.17 -28.92
C GLN A 504 11.27 19.12 -28.10
N SER A 505 11.88 19.82 -27.14
CA SER A 505 11.23 20.85 -26.34
C SER A 505 12.26 21.92 -25.99
N ASP A 506 11.80 22.99 -25.34
CA ASP A 506 12.66 24.04 -24.79
C ASP A 506 13.15 23.62 -23.40
N ILE A 507 14.33 24.10 -22.98
CA ILE A 507 14.85 23.75 -21.64
C ILE A 507 14.01 24.42 -20.56
N VAL A 508 13.62 25.66 -20.84
CA VAL A 508 12.69 26.44 -20.02
C VAL A 508 11.55 26.84 -20.92
N ASP A 509 10.35 26.46 -20.52
CA ASP A 509 9.13 26.80 -21.24
C ASP A 509 8.17 27.51 -20.29
N MET A 510 7.72 28.70 -20.68
CA MET A 510 6.71 29.47 -19.96
C MET A 510 5.65 29.96 -20.94
N TYR A 511 4.43 29.46 -20.80
CA TYR A 511 3.34 29.78 -21.70
C TYR A 511 2.05 30.14 -20.95
N LEU A 512 1.46 31.30 -21.25
CA LEU A 512 0.22 31.79 -20.60
C LEU A 512 0.34 31.85 -19.06
N VAL A 513 1.39 32.50 -18.56
CA VAL A 513 1.68 32.59 -17.12
C VAL A 513 1.33 33.98 -16.58
N ILE A 514 0.66 34.04 -15.42
CA ILE A 514 0.41 35.29 -14.70
C ILE A 514 1.17 35.26 -13.39
N ILE A 515 2.02 36.27 -13.15
CA ILE A 515 2.78 36.44 -11.92
C ILE A 515 2.33 37.75 -11.26
N SER A 516 1.63 37.66 -10.13
CA SER A 516 0.99 38.80 -9.46
C SER A 516 1.15 38.75 -7.94
N GLY A 517 0.67 39.79 -7.24
CA GLY A 517 0.57 39.74 -5.77
C GLY A 517 1.90 39.67 -5.02
N ARG A 518 2.98 40.28 -5.55
CA ARG A 518 4.36 40.20 -5.02
C ARG A 518 4.98 38.80 -5.15
N SER A 519 4.52 38.03 -6.12
CA SER A 519 5.05 36.69 -6.40
C SER A 519 6.29 36.73 -7.29
N SER A 520 7.03 35.61 -7.34
CA SER A 520 8.21 35.51 -8.20
C SER A 520 8.37 34.14 -8.86
N VAL A 521 8.86 34.14 -10.09
CA VAL A 521 9.40 32.95 -10.75
C VAL A 521 10.89 33.20 -11.02
N GLU A 522 11.76 32.37 -10.44
CA GLU A 522 13.22 32.46 -10.53
C GLU A 522 13.79 31.16 -11.09
N ILE A 523 14.50 31.23 -12.21
CA ILE A 523 15.17 30.10 -12.84
C ILE A 523 16.67 30.40 -12.92
N ILE A 524 17.46 29.63 -12.17
CA ILE A 524 18.90 29.77 -12.06
C ILE A 524 19.55 28.67 -12.89
N LEU A 525 20.05 29.09 -14.06
CA LEU A 525 20.73 28.25 -15.03
C LEU A 525 22.13 27.84 -14.52
N PRO A 526 22.59 26.63 -14.89
CA PRO A 526 23.91 26.14 -14.52
C PRO A 526 25.02 26.90 -15.24
N LYS A 527 26.27 26.64 -14.84
CA LYS A 527 27.46 27.27 -15.43
C LYS A 527 27.60 27.05 -16.94
N ALA A 528 27.17 25.89 -17.46
CA ALA A 528 27.15 25.63 -18.88
C ALA A 528 25.91 24.85 -19.30
N ILE A 529 25.33 25.29 -20.41
CA ILE A 529 24.24 24.62 -21.11
C ILE A 529 24.70 24.40 -22.54
N GLN A 530 24.67 23.16 -23.01
CA GLN A 530 24.99 22.86 -24.39
C GLN A 530 24.02 21.82 -24.96
N ARG A 531 23.65 21.98 -26.23
CA ARG A 531 23.00 20.90 -26.98
C ARG A 531 24.08 20.01 -27.58
N ALA A 532 23.92 18.70 -27.48
CA ALA A 532 24.71 17.73 -28.23
C ALA A 532 24.60 18.03 -29.73
N THR A 533 25.68 17.81 -30.48
CA THR A 533 25.82 18.18 -31.89
C THR A 533 24.60 17.79 -32.75
N GLY A 534 24.05 18.74 -33.51
CA GLY A 534 22.87 18.56 -34.36
C GLY A 534 22.17 19.91 -34.65
N SER A 535 21.12 19.90 -35.46
CA SER A 535 20.22 21.07 -35.59
C SER A 535 19.27 21.15 -34.39
N ALA A 536 18.98 22.36 -33.93
CA ALA A 536 17.95 22.62 -32.93
C ALA A 536 16.69 23.12 -33.62
N GLN A 537 15.58 22.39 -33.48
CA GLN A 537 14.24 22.88 -33.85
C GLN A 537 13.62 23.75 -32.74
N TYR A 538 14.07 23.54 -31.50
CA TYR A 538 13.55 24.18 -30.28
C TYR A 538 14.60 25.10 -29.67
N ALA A 539 14.13 26.15 -29.00
CA ALA A 539 14.96 27.14 -28.35
C ALA A 539 15.51 26.60 -27.02
N ALA A 540 16.49 27.30 -26.45
CA ALA A 540 16.94 26.99 -25.09
C ALA A 540 15.92 27.49 -24.05
N LEU A 541 15.29 28.62 -24.32
CA LEU A 541 14.27 29.27 -23.51
C LEU A 541 13.10 29.58 -24.44
N SER A 542 11.87 29.46 -23.96
CA SER A 542 10.63 29.89 -24.62
C SER A 542 9.76 30.60 -23.58
N ILE A 543 9.43 31.87 -23.85
CA ILE A 543 8.60 32.70 -22.96
C ILE A 543 7.52 33.36 -23.81
N ASP A 544 6.30 32.83 -23.72
CA ASP A 544 5.16 33.30 -24.49
C ASP A 544 3.99 33.67 -23.58
N THR A 545 3.46 34.87 -23.80
CA THR A 545 2.27 35.39 -23.11
C THR A 545 2.40 35.33 -21.59
N VAL A 546 3.52 35.83 -21.06
CA VAL A 546 3.76 35.96 -19.61
C VAL A 546 3.45 37.39 -19.15
N SER A 547 2.59 37.51 -18.13
CA SER A 547 2.22 38.79 -17.51
C SER A 547 2.83 38.89 -16.11
N VAL A 548 3.68 39.90 -15.89
CA VAL A 548 4.26 40.20 -14.57
C VAL A 548 3.64 41.50 -14.05
N ILE A 549 2.90 41.43 -12.95
CA ILE A 549 2.02 42.52 -12.49
C ILE A 549 2.49 43.06 -11.13
N GLY A 550 2.52 44.40 -10.98
CA GLY A 550 2.82 45.07 -9.72
C GLY A 550 4.29 44.89 -9.29
N SER A 551 4.51 44.54 -8.02
CA SER A 551 5.86 44.28 -7.46
C SER A 551 6.31 42.82 -7.62
N SER A 552 5.79 42.11 -8.62
CA SER A 552 6.12 40.71 -8.90
C SER A 552 7.35 40.61 -9.80
N ALA A 553 7.96 39.43 -9.92
CA ALA A 553 9.19 39.25 -10.70
C ALA A 553 9.23 37.96 -11.52
N LEU A 554 9.75 38.07 -12.74
CA LEU A 554 10.29 36.94 -13.50
C LEU A 554 11.80 37.13 -13.61
N ARG A 555 12.58 36.13 -13.20
CA ARG A 555 14.04 36.16 -13.26
C ARG A 555 14.56 34.88 -13.90
N ILE A 556 15.33 35.03 -14.97
CA ILE A 556 16.12 33.96 -15.56
C ILE A 556 17.55 34.43 -15.54
N GLY A 557 18.42 33.70 -14.85
CA GLY A 557 19.78 34.13 -14.62
C GLY A 557 20.70 32.97 -14.28
N SER A 558 21.91 33.28 -13.86
CA SER A 558 22.86 32.29 -13.35
C SER A 558 23.74 32.93 -12.28
N ASN A 559 24.20 32.10 -11.35
CA ASN A 559 25.22 32.48 -10.36
C ASN A 559 26.63 32.53 -10.97
N PHE A 560 26.79 32.15 -12.24
CA PHE A 560 28.07 32.10 -12.97
C PHE A 560 27.97 32.80 -14.32
N SER A 561 29.12 33.06 -14.95
CA SER A 561 29.16 33.36 -16.39
C SER A 561 28.70 32.11 -17.17
N VAL A 562 27.46 32.11 -17.66
CA VAL A 562 26.90 30.96 -18.39
C VAL A 562 27.58 30.80 -19.73
N ALA A 563 28.17 29.63 -19.97
CA ALA A 563 28.56 29.21 -21.31
C ALA A 563 27.35 28.52 -21.98
N CYS A 564 26.60 29.25 -22.80
CA CYS A 564 25.53 28.68 -23.62
C CYS A 564 26.07 28.31 -25.01
N LYS A 565 25.95 27.03 -25.38
CA LYS A 565 26.27 26.53 -26.72
C LYS A 565 25.03 25.90 -27.34
N TRP A 566 24.27 26.71 -28.07
CA TRP A 566 23.06 26.27 -28.76
C TRP A 566 23.25 26.34 -30.29
N PRO A 567 22.97 25.26 -31.03
CA PRO A 567 22.97 25.30 -32.48
C PRO A 567 21.98 26.34 -33.01
N ASN A 568 22.34 27.03 -34.09
CA ASN A 568 21.51 28.00 -34.82
C ASN A 568 21.24 29.36 -34.14
N ASN A 569 21.86 29.69 -33.00
CA ASN A 569 21.71 31.00 -32.31
C ASN A 569 20.26 31.40 -31.93
N ILE A 570 19.34 30.45 -31.82
CA ILE A 570 17.94 30.71 -31.46
C ILE A 570 17.81 30.63 -29.93
N MET A 571 18.02 31.77 -29.24
CA MET A 571 17.43 32.05 -27.92
C MET A 571 16.17 32.89 -28.20
N TRP A 572 14.97 32.41 -27.91
CA TRP A 572 13.75 33.20 -28.01
C TRP A 572 12.90 33.09 -26.77
#